data_AF-A0A7J4NNP5-F1
#
_entry.id   AF-A0A7J4NNP5-F1
#
_cell.length_a   1.000
_cell.length_b   1.000
_cell.length_c   1.000
_cell.angle_alpha   90.00
_cell.angle_beta   90.00
_cell.angle_gamma   90.00
#
_symmetry.space_group_name_H-M   'P 1'
#
loop_
_entity.id
_entity.type
_entity.pdbx_description
1 polymer ?
#
loop_
_entity_poly.entity_id
_entity_poly.type
_entity_poly.pdbx_seq_one_letter_code
_entity_poly.pdbx_strand_id
1 'polypeptide(L)'
;MRRALAQNPNMLRTIVGLGMTLILILSYAVYSATLDSGYYLAKTSNDARDVMVVDDPINGSYTFSTEDAISWINVTIDNAPFGSIMEVTAVGGVWWYHPNLGIEMDDNVPFQCFTPDTQDYEGIAENCESSAQHSSNIEDGTASMRGILTSDLPLSGTWAILSDNLTSASLEVNRTLEDAQLNRTWTIRILDDTGSPMNSTGTGVQVGTVHHDLISVEQFTIDPITELIWSMTALVGCFGVTLILPVTLYLAALAKTKKAEAELSSTSDSEE
;
A
#
# COMPACT_ATOMS: atom_id res chain seq x y z
N MET A 1 35.85 -8.68 39.88
CA MET A 1 36.12 -8.51 38.43
C MET A 1 37.50 -8.99 37.97
N ARG A 2 38.59 -8.71 38.69
CA ARG A 2 39.94 -9.10 38.20
C ARG A 2 40.22 -10.61 38.10
N ARG A 3 39.57 -11.49 38.88
CA ARG A 3 39.93 -12.93 38.91
C ARG A 3 39.17 -13.84 37.92
N ALA A 4 37.95 -13.51 37.51
CA ALA A 4 37.18 -14.29 36.53
C ALA A 4 37.39 -13.84 35.07
N LEU A 5 37.61 -12.53 34.84
CA LEU A 5 37.96 -11.98 33.52
C LEU A 5 39.44 -12.19 33.15
N ALA A 6 40.33 -12.36 34.13
CA ALA A 6 41.76 -12.59 33.88
C ALA A 6 42.10 -14.03 33.48
N GLN A 7 41.17 -15.00 33.61
CA GLN A 7 41.44 -16.39 33.25
C GLN A 7 41.35 -16.66 31.74
N ASN A 8 40.78 -15.75 30.93
CA ASN A 8 40.80 -15.91 29.47
C ASN A 8 40.69 -14.56 28.71
N PRO A 9 41.77 -13.75 28.66
CA PRO A 9 41.78 -12.47 27.94
C PRO A 9 41.49 -12.61 26.44
N ASN A 10 41.67 -13.80 25.88
CA ASN A 10 41.29 -14.12 24.50
C ASN A 10 39.78 -14.11 24.27
N MET A 11 38.95 -14.43 25.27
CA MET A 11 37.49 -14.52 25.12
C MET A 11 36.84 -13.13 24.99
N LEU A 12 37.28 -12.16 25.81
CA LEU A 12 36.77 -10.78 25.71
C LEU A 12 37.20 -10.14 24.37
N ARG A 13 38.45 -10.37 23.96
CA ARG A 13 38.99 -9.85 22.70
C ARG A 13 38.32 -10.46 21.48
N THR A 14 37.93 -11.73 21.54
CA THR A 14 37.16 -12.38 20.47
C THR A 14 35.71 -11.93 20.42
N ILE A 15 35.02 -11.75 21.55
CA ILE A 15 33.63 -11.24 21.55
C ILE A 15 33.57 -9.80 21.02
N VAL A 16 34.48 -8.93 21.47
CA VAL A 16 34.55 -7.54 20.98
C VAL A 16 34.97 -7.50 19.51
N GLY A 17 35.93 -8.34 19.11
CA GLY A 17 36.38 -8.46 17.72
C GLY A 17 35.27 -8.93 16.78
N LEU A 18 34.57 -10.01 17.14
CA LEU A 18 33.45 -10.55 16.37
C LEU A 18 32.29 -9.55 16.28
N GLY A 19 31.95 -8.88 17.39
CA GLY A 19 30.93 -7.83 17.41
C GLY A 19 31.27 -6.69 16.47
N MET A 20 32.50 -6.18 16.49
CA MET A 20 32.94 -5.11 15.60
C MET A 20 32.95 -5.54 14.13
N THR A 21 33.41 -6.76 13.81
CA THR A 21 33.36 -7.27 12.44
C THR A 21 31.94 -7.44 11.94
N LEU A 22 31.02 -7.91 12.80
CA LEU A 22 29.61 -8.07 12.45
C LEU A 22 28.97 -6.72 12.13
N ILE A 23 29.25 -5.69 12.93
CA ILE A 23 28.77 -4.32 12.69
C ILE A 23 29.28 -3.79 11.35
N LEU A 24 30.57 -3.99 11.03
CA LEU A 24 31.12 -3.54 9.75
C LEU A 24 30.51 -4.26 8.55
N ILE A 25 30.30 -5.58 8.65
CA ILE A 25 29.67 -6.37 7.59
C ILE A 25 28.22 -5.96 7.40
N LEU A 26 27.45 -5.78 8.48
CA LEU A 26 26.07 -5.31 8.42
C LEU A 26 25.99 -3.90 7.82
N SER A 27 26.87 -2.99 8.25
CA SER A 27 26.92 -1.62 7.71
C SER A 27 27.21 -1.63 6.21
N TYR A 28 28.13 -2.47 5.75
CA TYR A 28 28.43 -2.64 4.33
C TYR A 28 27.25 -3.26 3.57
N ALA A 29 26.58 -4.27 4.14
CA ALA A 29 25.43 -4.91 3.52
C ALA A 29 24.25 -3.93 3.34
N VAL A 30 23.95 -3.12 4.36
CA VAL A 30 22.94 -2.06 4.30
C VAL A 30 23.34 -1.03 3.24
N TYR A 31 24.57 -0.52 3.27
CA TYR A 31 25.06 0.45 2.30
C TYR A 31 25.00 -0.09 0.85
N SER A 32 25.40 -1.34 0.63
CA SER A 32 25.33 -1.98 -0.68
C SER A 32 23.89 -2.12 -1.17
N ALA A 33 22.96 -2.50 -0.31
CA ALA A 33 21.54 -2.62 -0.66
C ALA A 33 20.90 -1.25 -0.94
N THR A 34 21.38 -0.17 -0.32
CA THR A 34 20.86 1.19 -0.58
C THR A 34 21.31 1.77 -1.91
N LEU A 35 22.45 1.32 -2.48
CA LEU A 35 22.99 1.87 -3.73
C LEU A 35 22.48 1.18 -4.99
N ASP A 36 22.09 -0.09 -4.89
CA ASP A 36 21.68 -0.91 -6.03
C ASP A 36 20.31 -1.54 -5.76
N SER A 37 19.32 -0.67 -5.57
CA SER A 37 17.94 -1.14 -5.62
C SER A 37 17.55 -1.29 -7.09
N GLY A 38 17.17 -2.50 -7.51
CA GLY A 38 16.45 -2.70 -8.78
C GLY A 38 15.04 -2.09 -8.78
N TYR A 39 14.63 -1.43 -7.70
CA TYR A 39 13.32 -0.82 -7.55
C TYR A 39 13.31 0.65 -7.96
N TYR A 40 12.31 1.02 -8.74
CA TYR A 40 12.02 2.37 -9.17
C TYR A 40 10.60 2.73 -8.72
N LEU A 41 10.42 3.96 -8.25
CA LEU A 41 9.12 4.52 -7.92
C LEU A 41 8.70 5.45 -9.05
N ALA A 42 7.56 5.13 -9.66
CA ALA A 42 6.89 5.99 -10.61
C ALA A 42 5.78 6.76 -9.91
N LYS A 43 5.69 8.06 -10.19
CA LYS A 43 4.67 8.95 -9.66
C LYS A 43 3.88 9.57 -10.80
N THR A 44 2.55 9.56 -10.67
CA THR A 44 1.61 10.22 -11.57
C THR A 44 0.81 11.27 -10.82
N SER A 45 0.14 12.15 -11.57
CA SER A 45 -0.69 13.22 -11.02
C SER A 45 -1.86 12.72 -10.18
N ASN A 46 -2.53 11.63 -10.61
CA ASN A 46 -3.70 11.07 -9.94
C ASN A 46 -4.81 12.13 -9.76
N ASP A 47 -5.09 12.85 -10.84
CA ASP A 47 -5.97 14.02 -10.82
C ASP A 47 -7.41 13.61 -11.09
N ALA A 48 -8.31 13.89 -10.14
CA ALA A 48 -9.74 13.82 -10.36
C ALA A 48 -10.22 15.00 -11.21
N ARG A 49 -10.91 14.70 -12.31
CA ARG A 49 -11.48 15.67 -13.25
C ARG A 49 -12.96 15.38 -13.43
N ASP A 50 -13.76 16.43 -13.41
CA ASP A 50 -15.17 16.34 -13.79
C ASP A 50 -15.29 16.35 -15.31
N VAL A 51 -16.14 15.48 -15.84
CA VAL A 51 -16.38 15.35 -17.28
C VAL A 51 -17.68 16.04 -17.64
N MET A 52 -17.62 16.87 -18.68
CA MET A 52 -18.80 17.48 -19.28
C MET A 52 -19.55 16.43 -20.10
N VAL A 53 -20.83 16.25 -19.80
CA VAL A 53 -21.68 15.26 -20.45
C VAL A 53 -22.62 15.94 -21.45
N VAL A 54 -22.95 15.25 -22.54
CA VAL A 54 -23.93 15.67 -23.52
C VAL A 54 -25.28 15.06 -23.17
N ASP A 55 -26.23 15.93 -22.82
CA ASP A 55 -27.53 15.53 -22.27
C ASP A 55 -28.60 15.41 -23.35
N ASP A 56 -29.32 14.29 -23.36
CA ASP A 56 -30.59 14.09 -24.07
C ASP A 56 -31.67 13.70 -23.06
N PRO A 57 -32.23 14.68 -22.33
CA PRO A 57 -33.20 14.41 -21.26
C PRO A 57 -34.53 13.85 -21.78
N ILE A 58 -34.84 13.98 -23.07
CA ILE A 58 -36.07 13.43 -23.65
C ILE A 58 -36.01 11.90 -23.67
N ASN A 59 -34.85 11.36 -24.03
CA ASN A 59 -34.58 9.92 -24.08
C ASN A 59 -33.84 9.40 -22.84
N GLY A 60 -33.60 10.25 -21.84
CA GLY A 60 -32.91 9.83 -20.62
C GLY A 60 -31.46 9.41 -20.83
N SER A 61 -30.81 9.92 -21.88
CA SER A 61 -29.49 9.46 -22.31
C SER A 61 -28.45 10.56 -22.16
N TYR A 62 -27.27 10.19 -21.69
CA TYR A 62 -26.17 11.10 -21.41
C TYR A 62 -24.89 10.48 -21.96
N THR A 63 -24.13 11.22 -22.77
CA THR A 63 -22.95 10.67 -23.47
C THR A 63 -21.71 11.52 -23.31
N PHE A 64 -20.55 10.88 -23.20
CA PHE A 64 -19.24 11.54 -23.15
C PHE A 64 -18.16 10.58 -23.64
N SER A 65 -16.96 11.10 -23.89
CA SER A 65 -15.82 10.31 -24.35
C SER A 65 -14.58 10.58 -23.50
N THR A 66 -13.74 9.57 -23.36
CA THR A 66 -12.47 9.63 -22.63
C THR A 66 -11.36 9.10 -23.52
N GLU A 67 -10.21 9.78 -23.56
CA GLU A 67 -9.05 9.42 -24.39
C GLU A 67 -7.75 9.22 -23.56
N ASP A 68 -7.79 9.57 -22.27
CA ASP A 68 -6.62 9.56 -21.39
C ASP A 68 -6.46 8.23 -20.62
N ALA A 69 -5.31 8.06 -19.97
CA ALA A 69 -5.05 6.98 -19.02
C ALA A 69 -5.84 7.21 -17.73
N ILE A 70 -6.96 6.49 -17.58
CA ILE A 70 -7.90 6.65 -16.47
C ILE A 70 -7.97 5.37 -15.65
N SER A 71 -7.87 5.49 -14.32
CA SER A 71 -7.90 4.35 -13.40
C SER A 71 -9.32 4.02 -12.90
N TRP A 72 -10.13 5.02 -12.61
CA TRP A 72 -11.51 4.84 -12.17
C TRP A 72 -12.46 5.93 -12.66
N ILE A 73 -13.75 5.60 -12.63
CA ILE A 73 -14.88 6.46 -12.97
C ILE A 73 -15.87 6.50 -11.80
N ASN A 74 -16.49 7.65 -11.61
CA ASN A 74 -17.64 7.86 -10.74
C ASN A 74 -18.77 8.48 -11.55
N VAL A 75 -19.92 7.83 -11.57
CA VAL A 75 -21.15 8.40 -12.12
C VAL A 75 -22.08 8.63 -10.95
N THR A 76 -22.55 9.86 -10.79
CA THR A 76 -23.58 10.21 -9.83
C THR A 76 -24.78 10.80 -10.55
N ILE A 77 -25.97 10.41 -10.10
CA ILE A 77 -27.24 10.91 -10.60
C ILE A 77 -28.03 11.43 -9.41
N ASP A 78 -28.56 12.64 -9.56
CA ASP A 78 -29.42 13.31 -8.60
C ASP A 78 -30.75 13.74 -9.23
N ASN A 79 -31.83 13.70 -8.46
CA ASN A 79 -33.17 14.10 -8.90
C ASN A 79 -33.67 13.29 -10.12
N ALA A 80 -33.40 11.99 -10.13
CA ALA A 80 -33.93 11.07 -11.12
C ALA A 80 -35.36 10.60 -10.78
N PRO A 81 -36.16 10.19 -11.78
CA PRO A 81 -37.50 9.63 -11.55
C PRO A 81 -37.47 8.43 -10.59
N PHE A 82 -38.43 8.35 -9.66
CA PHE A 82 -38.50 7.23 -8.71
C PHE A 82 -38.72 5.89 -9.41
N GLY A 83 -38.05 4.85 -8.94
CA GLY A 83 -38.16 3.50 -9.48
C GLY A 83 -37.50 3.33 -10.86
N SER A 84 -36.61 4.25 -11.24
CA SER A 84 -35.81 4.14 -12.46
C SER A 84 -34.54 3.32 -12.23
N ILE A 85 -33.95 2.88 -13.33
CA ILE A 85 -32.71 2.12 -13.37
C ILE A 85 -31.66 2.98 -14.08
N MET A 86 -30.49 3.12 -13.46
CA MET A 86 -29.31 3.69 -14.09
C MET A 86 -28.55 2.58 -14.80
N GLU A 87 -28.28 2.77 -16.09
CA GLU A 87 -27.45 1.88 -16.88
C GLU A 87 -26.25 2.66 -17.44
N VAL A 88 -25.04 2.15 -17.23
CA VAL A 88 -23.80 2.76 -17.74
C VAL A 88 -23.12 1.78 -18.67
N THR A 89 -22.91 2.21 -19.92
CA THR A 89 -22.27 1.41 -20.97
C THR A 89 -20.99 2.10 -21.45
N ALA A 90 -19.91 1.34 -21.52
CA ALA A 90 -18.65 1.76 -22.12
C ALA A 90 -18.45 1.04 -23.46
N VAL A 91 -18.32 1.81 -24.54
CA VAL A 91 -17.86 1.30 -25.85
C VAL A 91 -16.37 1.55 -25.95
N GLY A 92 -15.59 0.51 -26.25
CA GLY A 92 -14.12 0.60 -26.33
C GLY A 92 -13.38 -0.06 -25.16
N GLY A 93 -14.05 -0.83 -24.32
CA GLY A 93 -13.41 -1.63 -23.27
C GLY A 93 -14.40 -2.22 -22.27
N VAL A 94 -13.88 -3.04 -21.36
CA VAL A 94 -14.61 -3.49 -20.16
C VAL A 94 -14.21 -2.65 -18.96
N TRP A 95 -15.02 -2.70 -17.91
CA TRP A 95 -14.73 -2.07 -16.63
C TRP A 95 -15.35 -2.89 -15.49
N TRP A 96 -14.76 -2.72 -14.30
CA TRP A 96 -15.10 -3.47 -13.10
C TRP A 96 -16.00 -2.66 -12.21
N TYR A 97 -17.15 -3.23 -11.86
CA TYR A 97 -18.13 -2.59 -11.00
C TYR A 97 -18.53 -3.52 -9.85
N HIS A 98 -18.79 -2.90 -8.69
CA HIS A 98 -19.51 -3.53 -7.61
C HIS A 98 -20.25 -2.44 -6.82
N PRO A 99 -21.50 -2.68 -6.35
CA PRO A 99 -22.27 -1.68 -5.61
C PRO A 99 -21.54 -1.11 -4.39
N ASN A 100 -20.74 -1.95 -3.72
CA ASN A 100 -20.00 -1.54 -2.52
C ASN A 100 -18.64 -0.90 -2.81
N LEU A 101 -18.24 -0.73 -4.08
CA LEU A 101 -16.88 -0.28 -4.41
C LEU A 101 -16.52 1.07 -3.76
N GLY A 102 -15.45 1.06 -2.94
CA GLY A 102 -15.02 2.24 -2.21
C GLY A 102 -15.95 2.68 -1.08
N ILE A 103 -16.93 1.86 -0.69
CA ILE A 103 -17.72 2.05 0.52
C ILE A 103 -16.95 1.42 1.68
N GLU A 104 -16.78 2.17 2.77
CA GLU A 104 -16.22 1.63 4.01
C GLU A 104 -17.11 0.51 4.54
N MET A 105 -16.55 -0.69 4.68
CA MET A 105 -17.20 -1.82 5.31
C MET A 105 -16.69 -1.96 6.75
N ASP A 106 -16.95 -3.12 7.37
CA ASP A 106 -16.41 -3.45 8.68
C ASP A 106 -14.88 -3.23 8.72
N ASP A 107 -14.39 -2.74 9.86
CA ASP A 107 -12.98 -2.38 10.11
C ASP A 107 -12.43 -1.16 9.35
N ASN A 108 -13.28 -0.25 8.86
CA ASN A 108 -12.88 0.98 8.15
C ASN A 108 -12.03 0.72 6.88
N VAL A 109 -12.14 -0.48 6.32
CA VAL A 109 -11.50 -0.82 5.05
C VAL A 109 -12.52 -0.65 3.93
N PRO A 110 -12.25 0.17 2.91
CA PRO A 110 -13.15 0.28 1.76
C PRO A 110 -13.17 -1.03 0.99
N PHE A 111 -14.34 -1.44 0.49
CA PHE A 111 -14.41 -2.59 -0.42
C PHE A 111 -13.57 -2.34 -1.68
N GLN A 112 -12.79 -3.35 -2.06
CA GLN A 112 -11.90 -3.30 -3.23
C GLN A 112 -12.24 -4.44 -4.20
N CYS A 113 -12.15 -4.15 -5.50
CA CYS A 113 -12.34 -5.15 -6.55
C CYS A 113 -11.25 -6.22 -6.53
N PHE A 114 -10.02 -5.85 -6.18
CA PHE A 114 -8.85 -6.69 -6.28
C PHE A 114 -8.25 -6.86 -4.89
N THR A 115 -8.32 -8.07 -4.35
CA THR A 115 -7.78 -8.40 -3.01
C THR A 115 -6.80 -9.55 -3.10
N PRO A 116 -5.79 -9.65 -2.22
CA PRO A 116 -4.90 -10.81 -2.19
C PRO A 116 -5.71 -12.09 -1.95
N ASP A 117 -5.44 -13.13 -2.74
CA ASP A 117 -6.09 -14.42 -2.50
C ASP A 117 -5.52 -15.06 -1.22
N THR A 118 -6.36 -15.17 -0.20
CA THR A 118 -6.01 -15.72 1.11
C THR A 118 -5.89 -17.24 1.13
N GLN A 119 -6.34 -17.95 0.08
CA GLN A 119 -6.28 -19.41 0.01
C GLN A 119 -4.93 -19.91 -0.50
N ASP A 120 -4.40 -19.28 -1.55
CA ASP A 120 -3.19 -19.76 -2.22
C ASP A 120 -1.95 -18.88 -1.97
N TYR A 121 -2.07 -17.72 -1.29
CA TYR A 121 -0.99 -16.72 -1.07
C TYR A 121 -0.29 -16.23 -2.36
N GLU A 122 -0.72 -16.73 -3.53
CA GLU A 122 -0.28 -16.38 -4.87
C GLU A 122 -1.54 -16.11 -5.69
N GLY A 123 -1.86 -14.83 -5.89
CA GLY A 123 -3.00 -14.44 -6.73
C GLY A 123 -3.73 -13.19 -6.26
N ILE A 124 -4.54 -12.65 -7.17
CA ILE A 124 -5.46 -11.55 -6.93
C ILE A 124 -6.87 -12.12 -7.11
N ALA A 125 -7.67 -12.10 -6.05
CA ALA A 125 -9.09 -12.41 -6.12
C ALA A 125 -9.84 -11.18 -6.68
N GLU A 126 -10.59 -11.40 -7.75
CA GLU A 126 -11.46 -10.41 -8.38
C GLU A 126 -12.88 -10.53 -7.82
N ASN A 127 -13.32 -9.50 -7.11
CA ASN A 127 -14.62 -9.44 -6.45
C ASN A 127 -15.66 -8.58 -7.20
N CYS A 128 -15.23 -7.90 -8.26
CA CYS A 128 -16.08 -7.03 -9.08
C CYS A 128 -16.50 -7.73 -10.37
N GLU A 129 -17.66 -7.34 -10.92
CA GLU A 129 -18.11 -7.84 -12.20
C GLU A 129 -17.40 -7.10 -13.34
N SER A 130 -16.75 -7.85 -14.24
CA SER A 130 -16.15 -7.33 -15.47
C SER A 130 -17.18 -7.34 -16.61
N SER A 131 -17.62 -6.16 -17.03
CA SER A 131 -18.55 -6.01 -18.15
C SER A 131 -18.35 -4.65 -18.82
N ALA A 132 -18.79 -4.53 -20.07
CA ALA A 132 -18.89 -3.23 -20.75
C ALA A 132 -20.12 -2.44 -20.27
N GLN A 133 -21.13 -3.13 -19.74
CA GLN A 133 -22.41 -2.58 -19.34
C GLN A 133 -22.76 -3.01 -17.92
N HIS A 134 -23.12 -2.05 -17.09
CA HIS A 134 -23.56 -2.26 -15.71
C HIS A 134 -24.84 -1.49 -15.44
N SER A 135 -25.67 -2.00 -14.52
CA SER A 135 -26.92 -1.35 -14.14
C SER A 135 -27.11 -1.37 -12.63
N SER A 136 -27.83 -0.38 -12.11
CA SER A 136 -28.20 -0.27 -10.71
C SER A 136 -29.54 0.44 -10.57
N ASN A 137 -30.30 0.07 -9.54
CA ASN A 137 -31.54 0.76 -9.22
C ASN A 137 -31.22 2.16 -8.64
N ILE A 138 -32.08 3.13 -8.97
CA ILE A 138 -32.02 4.48 -8.39
C ILE A 138 -32.92 4.49 -7.15
N GLU A 139 -32.33 4.75 -6.00
CA GLU A 139 -33.02 4.81 -4.71
C GLU A 139 -33.20 6.28 -4.28
N ASP A 140 -34.44 6.65 -3.93
CA ASP A 140 -34.80 8.01 -3.52
C ASP A 140 -34.40 9.13 -4.51
N GLY A 141 -34.34 8.80 -5.80
CA GLY A 141 -33.96 9.73 -6.86
C GLY A 141 -32.45 10.01 -6.95
N THR A 142 -31.63 9.24 -6.23
CA THR A 142 -30.18 9.32 -6.24
C THR A 142 -29.53 7.98 -6.55
N ALA A 143 -28.40 8.00 -7.25
CA ALA A 143 -27.57 6.82 -7.44
C ALA A 143 -26.10 7.20 -7.64
N SER A 144 -25.20 6.33 -7.21
CA SER A 144 -23.77 6.44 -7.49
C SER A 144 -23.24 5.09 -7.98
N MET A 145 -22.43 5.14 -9.02
CA MET A 145 -21.79 3.98 -9.62
C MET A 145 -20.32 4.29 -9.83
N ARG A 146 -19.48 3.57 -9.09
CA ARG A 146 -18.02 3.69 -9.15
C ARG A 146 -17.46 2.47 -9.84
N GLY A 147 -16.51 2.66 -10.73
CA GLY A 147 -15.90 1.56 -11.47
C GLY A 147 -14.41 1.72 -11.66
N ILE A 148 -13.70 0.60 -11.75
CA ILE A 148 -12.26 0.56 -12.10
C ILE A 148 -12.16 0.25 -13.59
N LEU A 149 -11.27 0.95 -14.30
CA LEU A 149 -11.08 0.80 -15.75
C LEU A 149 -9.87 -0.07 -16.10
N THR A 150 -8.91 -0.17 -15.18
CA THR A 150 -7.68 -0.97 -15.33
C THR A 150 -7.10 -1.29 -13.95
N SER A 151 -6.52 -2.47 -13.81
CA SER A 151 -5.72 -2.88 -12.64
C SER A 151 -4.27 -2.39 -12.68
N ASP A 152 -3.81 -1.94 -13.85
CA ASP A 152 -2.39 -1.68 -14.09
C ASP A 152 -1.95 -0.29 -13.64
N LEU A 153 -2.90 0.65 -13.53
CA LEU A 153 -2.66 1.98 -12.99
C LEU A 153 -2.85 1.99 -11.47
N PRO A 154 -1.93 2.62 -10.71
CA PRO A 154 -2.08 2.68 -9.27
C PRO A 154 -3.13 3.69 -8.84
N LEU A 155 -4.09 3.23 -8.05
CA LEU A 155 -5.12 4.10 -7.44
C LEU A 155 -4.53 5.20 -6.54
N SER A 156 -3.32 4.99 -5.99
CA SER A 156 -2.60 5.96 -5.16
C SER A 156 -1.82 6.99 -5.97
N GLY A 157 -1.69 6.80 -7.29
CA GLY A 157 -0.81 7.59 -8.16
C GLY A 157 0.66 7.21 -8.08
N THR A 158 1.05 6.27 -7.22
CA THR A 158 2.44 5.82 -7.08
C THR A 158 2.51 4.30 -7.21
N TRP A 159 3.47 3.79 -7.99
CA TRP A 159 3.74 2.37 -8.09
C TRP A 159 5.23 2.06 -8.13
N ALA A 160 5.56 0.87 -7.62
CA ALA A 160 6.92 0.35 -7.59
C ALA A 160 7.13 -0.60 -8.76
N ILE A 161 8.29 -0.50 -9.40
CA ILE A 161 8.65 -1.25 -10.60
C ILE A 161 10.02 -1.84 -10.41
N LEU A 162 10.16 -3.11 -10.75
CA LEU A 162 11.45 -3.79 -10.79
C LEU A 162 12.07 -3.61 -12.18
N SER A 163 13.28 -3.08 -12.25
CA SER A 163 14.00 -2.87 -13.51
C SER A 163 15.51 -2.82 -13.31
N ASP A 164 16.27 -3.06 -14.39
CA ASP A 164 17.73 -3.05 -14.34
C ASP A 164 18.30 -1.63 -14.26
N ASN A 165 17.65 -0.65 -14.90
CA ASN A 165 18.10 0.74 -14.92
C ASN A 165 16.92 1.72 -15.06
N LEU A 166 17.19 3.00 -14.83
CA LEU A 166 16.18 4.06 -14.91
C LEU A 166 15.52 4.16 -16.29
N THR A 167 16.27 3.90 -17.36
CA THR A 167 15.75 3.96 -18.74
C THR A 167 14.73 2.85 -18.99
N SER A 168 15.04 1.61 -18.59
CA SER A 168 14.12 0.49 -18.72
C SER A 168 12.88 0.66 -17.83
N ALA A 169 13.06 1.19 -16.61
CA ALA A 169 11.94 1.52 -15.73
C ALA A 169 11.02 2.58 -16.35
N SER A 170 11.59 3.66 -16.89
CA SER A 170 10.82 4.73 -17.53
C SER A 170 10.09 4.26 -18.79
N LEU A 171 10.70 3.37 -19.57
CA LEU A 171 10.06 2.77 -20.73
C LEU A 171 8.85 1.92 -20.33
N GLU A 172 8.99 1.09 -19.30
CA GLU A 172 7.89 0.26 -18.80
C GLU A 172 6.72 1.11 -18.27
N VAL A 173 7.02 2.16 -17.51
CA VAL A 173 6.00 3.13 -17.04
C VAL A 173 5.24 3.75 -18.21
N ASN A 174 5.98 4.25 -19.20
CA ASN A 174 5.36 4.90 -20.35
C ASN A 174 4.50 3.92 -21.13
N ARG A 175 4.97 2.68 -21.32
CA ARG A 175 4.20 1.61 -21.96
C ARG A 175 2.90 1.33 -21.20
N THR A 176 2.94 1.18 -19.87
CA THR A 176 1.74 0.97 -19.05
C THR A 176 0.75 2.12 -19.17
N LEU A 177 1.23 3.37 -19.21
CA LEU A 177 0.37 4.55 -19.38
C LEU A 177 -0.24 4.60 -20.79
N GLU A 178 0.55 4.34 -21.84
CA GLU A 178 0.09 4.28 -23.23
C GLU A 178 -0.93 3.16 -23.44
N ASP A 179 -0.70 1.97 -22.86
CA ASP A 179 -1.64 0.85 -22.94
C ASP A 179 -2.96 1.15 -22.21
N ALA A 180 -2.92 1.99 -21.17
CA ALA A 180 -4.10 2.44 -20.44
C ALA A 180 -4.85 3.60 -21.12
N GLN A 181 -4.24 4.29 -22.09
CA GLN A 181 -4.90 5.33 -22.90
C GLN A 181 -5.86 4.68 -23.91
N LEU A 182 -7.12 4.55 -23.49
CA LEU A 182 -8.16 3.92 -24.28
C LEU A 182 -9.25 4.91 -24.64
N ASN A 183 -9.49 5.06 -25.94
CA ASN A 183 -10.60 5.85 -26.46
C ASN A 183 -11.92 5.12 -26.17
N ARG A 184 -12.63 5.59 -25.15
CA ARG A 184 -13.92 5.02 -24.73
C ARG A 184 -15.02 6.03 -24.91
N THR A 185 -16.15 5.57 -25.43
CA THR A 185 -17.40 6.35 -25.47
C THR A 185 -18.35 5.78 -24.44
N TRP A 186 -18.82 6.63 -23.54
CA TRP A 186 -19.68 6.26 -22.45
C TRP A 186 -21.10 6.71 -22.73
N THR A 187 -22.06 5.88 -22.39
CA THR A 187 -23.49 6.17 -22.48
C THR A 187 -24.14 5.79 -21.17
N ILE A 188 -24.70 6.78 -20.50
CA ILE A 188 -25.50 6.62 -19.28
C ILE A 188 -26.96 6.74 -19.69
N ARG A 189 -27.80 5.76 -19.35
CA ARG A 189 -29.24 5.76 -19.61
C ARG A 189 -30.03 5.66 -18.33
N ILE A 190 -31.14 6.39 -18.29
CA ILE A 190 -32.16 6.28 -17.24
C ILE A 190 -33.36 5.55 -17.85
N LEU A 191 -33.63 4.36 -17.32
CA LEU A 191 -34.63 3.43 -17.82
C LEU A 191 -35.75 3.27 -16.79
N ASP A 192 -36.94 2.91 -17.25
CA ASP A 192 -38.03 2.45 -16.38
C ASP A 192 -37.84 0.99 -15.94
N ASP A 193 -38.76 0.50 -15.10
CA ASP A 193 -38.81 -0.88 -14.64
C ASP A 193 -39.03 -1.91 -15.77
N THR A 194 -39.44 -1.46 -16.95
CA THR A 194 -39.57 -2.28 -18.17
C THR A 194 -38.33 -2.27 -19.06
N GLY A 195 -37.33 -1.46 -18.73
CA GLY A 195 -36.11 -1.26 -19.53
C GLY A 195 -36.27 -0.25 -20.67
N SER A 196 -37.35 0.54 -20.69
CA SER A 196 -37.58 1.57 -21.71
C SER A 196 -36.97 2.91 -21.29
N PRO A 197 -36.42 3.71 -22.22
CA PRO A 197 -35.89 5.03 -21.89
C PRO A 197 -36.96 5.97 -21.34
N MET A 198 -36.60 6.73 -20.31
CA MET A 198 -37.50 7.68 -19.65
C MET A 198 -37.08 9.13 -19.88
N ASN A 199 -38.04 10.04 -19.81
CA ASN A 199 -37.74 11.46 -19.72
C ASN A 199 -37.09 11.78 -18.35
N SER A 200 -35.91 12.40 -18.38
CA SER A 200 -35.13 12.78 -17.21
C SER A 200 -34.91 14.30 -17.10
N THR A 201 -35.85 15.09 -17.61
CA THR A 201 -35.80 16.55 -17.50
C THR A 201 -35.71 16.99 -16.04
N GLY A 202 -34.63 17.69 -15.69
CA GLY A 202 -34.37 18.17 -14.33
C GLY A 202 -33.50 17.24 -13.49
N THR A 203 -33.09 16.08 -14.02
CA THR A 203 -32.09 15.20 -13.42
C THR A 203 -30.69 15.79 -13.62
N GLY A 204 -29.87 15.76 -12.57
CA GLY A 204 -28.45 16.12 -12.64
C GLY A 204 -27.61 14.87 -12.78
N VAL A 205 -26.74 14.83 -13.80
CA VAL A 205 -25.75 13.76 -13.98
C VAL A 205 -24.37 14.38 -13.84
N GLN A 206 -23.56 13.84 -12.95
CA GLN A 206 -22.16 14.23 -12.79
C GLN A 206 -21.28 13.01 -12.98
N VAL A 207 -20.17 13.22 -13.69
CA VAL A 207 -19.20 12.18 -13.97
C VAL A 207 -17.83 12.69 -13.56
N GLY A 208 -17.15 11.93 -12.70
CA GLY A 208 -15.77 12.15 -12.31
C GLY A 208 -14.88 11.04 -12.83
N THR A 209 -13.72 11.37 -13.38
CA THR A 209 -12.69 10.42 -13.82
C THR A 209 -11.35 10.79 -13.21
N VAL A 210 -10.49 9.81 -12.97
CA VAL A 210 -9.13 10.06 -12.45
C VAL A 210 -8.08 9.76 -13.49
N HIS A 211 -7.29 10.79 -13.80
CA HIS A 211 -6.30 10.80 -14.87
C HIS A 211 -4.90 10.62 -14.30
N HIS A 212 -4.07 9.87 -15.03
CA HIS A 212 -2.69 9.62 -14.69
C HIS A 212 -1.75 10.23 -15.73
N ASP A 213 -1.15 11.38 -15.37
CA ASP A 213 -0.06 11.97 -16.14
C ASP A 213 1.26 11.70 -15.42
N LEU A 214 2.29 11.23 -16.15
CA LEU A 214 3.60 10.91 -15.56
C LEU A 214 4.27 12.16 -15.00
N ILE A 215 4.63 12.14 -13.71
CA ILE A 215 5.38 13.20 -13.04
C ILE A 215 6.87 12.86 -12.99
N SER A 216 7.21 11.71 -12.42
CA SER A 216 8.60 11.28 -12.29
C SER A 216 8.75 9.76 -12.19
N VAL A 217 9.94 9.29 -12.56
CA VAL A 217 10.43 7.95 -12.28
C VAL A 217 11.76 8.11 -11.59
N GLU A 218 11.88 7.61 -10.38
CA GLU A 218 13.06 7.78 -9.54
C GLU A 218 13.49 6.43 -8.96
N GLN A 219 14.79 6.22 -8.81
CA GLN A 219 15.29 5.03 -8.13
C GLN A 219 14.89 5.10 -6.66
N PHE A 220 14.33 3.99 -6.14
CA PHE A 220 13.98 3.91 -4.74
C PHE A 220 15.24 3.90 -3.89
N THR A 221 15.50 4.97 -3.14
CA THR A 221 16.65 5.02 -2.25
C THR A 221 16.19 4.90 -0.81
N ILE A 222 16.85 4.03 -0.07
CA ILE A 222 16.63 3.91 1.37
C ILE A 222 17.67 4.81 2.05
N ASP A 223 17.27 5.60 3.04
CA ASP A 223 18.23 6.37 3.84
C ASP A 223 19.07 5.40 4.70
N PRO A 224 20.38 5.28 4.39
CA PRO A 224 21.25 4.31 5.05
C PRO A 224 21.43 4.63 6.54
N ILE A 225 21.26 5.88 6.97
CA ILE A 225 21.42 6.26 8.38
C ILE A 225 20.25 5.72 9.19
N THR A 226 19.02 5.90 8.72
CA THR A 226 17.83 5.35 9.39
C THR A 226 17.84 3.84 9.44
N GLU A 227 18.20 3.16 8.34
CA GLU A 227 18.33 1.69 8.35
C GLU A 227 19.44 1.20 9.28
N LEU A 228 20.54 1.95 9.37
CA LEU A 228 21.60 1.63 10.32
C LEU A 228 21.13 1.78 11.77
N ILE A 229 20.31 2.78 12.09
CA ILE A 229 19.73 2.95 13.42
C ILE A 229 18.76 1.81 13.73
N TRP A 230 17.90 1.42 12.79
CA TRP A 230 16.95 0.31 12.99
C TRP A 230 17.68 -1.03 13.16
N SER A 231 18.65 -1.33 12.30
CA SER A 231 19.48 -2.54 12.41
C SER A 231 20.32 -2.57 13.70
N MET A 232 20.91 -1.44 14.10
CA MET A 232 21.63 -1.34 15.37
C MET A 232 20.71 -1.53 16.57
N THR A 233 19.50 -0.96 16.53
CA THR A 233 18.49 -1.12 17.59
C THR A 233 18.07 -2.58 17.71
N ALA A 234 17.81 -3.26 16.60
CA ALA A 234 17.49 -4.69 16.58
C ALA A 234 18.64 -5.54 17.16
N LEU A 235 19.89 -5.23 16.77
CA LEU A 235 21.08 -5.92 17.27
C LEU A 235 21.26 -5.73 18.78
N VAL A 236 21.19 -4.49 19.28
CA VAL A 236 21.26 -4.19 20.71
C VAL A 236 20.11 -4.85 21.48
N GLY A 237 18.91 -4.89 20.90
CA GLY A 237 17.76 -5.61 21.45
C GLY A 237 18.03 -7.11 21.60
N CYS A 238 18.53 -7.77 20.55
CA CYS A 238 18.85 -9.20 20.56
C CYS A 238 19.97 -9.53 21.57
N PHE A 239 21.04 -8.73 21.59
CA PHE A 239 22.10 -8.87 22.59
C PHE A 239 21.62 -8.57 24.01
N GLY A 240 20.74 -7.59 24.19
CA GLY A 240 20.14 -7.24 25.46
C GLY A 240 19.32 -8.38 26.04
N VAL A 241 18.44 -8.98 25.25
CA VAL A 241 17.61 -10.13 25.66
C VAL A 241 18.48 -11.35 26.01
N THR A 242 19.51 -11.63 25.21
CA THR A 242 20.40 -12.78 25.46
C THR A 242 21.32 -12.57 26.67
N LEU A 243 21.75 -11.35 26.97
CA LEU A 243 22.65 -11.05 28.09
C LEU A 243 21.93 -10.79 29.43
N ILE A 244 20.66 -10.37 29.42
CA ILE A 244 19.92 -10.04 30.65
C ILE A 244 19.89 -11.20 31.64
N LEU A 245 19.57 -12.42 31.20
CA LEU A 245 19.45 -13.59 32.08
C LEU A 245 20.82 -14.02 32.66
N PRO A 246 21.88 -14.21 31.84
CA PRO A 246 23.22 -14.53 32.37
C PRO A 246 23.78 -13.46 33.31
N VAL A 247 23.61 -12.18 32.98
CA VAL A 247 24.15 -11.06 33.77
C VAL A 247 23.44 -10.93 35.11
N THR A 248 22.11 -11.05 35.13
CA THR A 248 21.34 -10.98 36.39
C THR A 248 21.69 -12.13 37.33
N LEU A 249 21.80 -13.36 36.82
CA LEU A 249 22.27 -14.53 37.59
C LEU A 249 23.68 -14.32 38.14
N TYR A 250 24.58 -13.80 37.31
CA TYR A 250 25.95 -13.50 37.72
C TYR A 250 26.02 -12.44 38.82
N LEU A 251 25.26 -11.34 38.70
CA LEU A 251 25.20 -10.28 39.70
C LEU A 251 24.62 -10.80 41.03
N ALA A 252 23.58 -11.66 40.98
CA ALA A 252 23.03 -12.30 42.15
C ALA A 252 24.06 -13.21 42.85
N ALA A 253 24.84 -13.98 42.08
CA ALA A 253 25.91 -14.81 42.62
C ALA A 253 27.00 -13.97 43.29
N LEU A 254 27.42 -12.87 42.67
CA LEU A 254 28.39 -11.91 43.23
C LEU A 254 27.91 -11.24 44.51
N ALA A 255 26.63 -10.88 44.59
CA ALA A 255 26.05 -10.29 45.78
C ALA A 255 26.06 -11.30 46.94
N LYS A 256 25.73 -12.57 46.66
CA LYS A 256 25.83 -13.65 47.65
C LYS A 256 27.27 -13.84 48.15
N THR A 257 28.27 -13.88 47.27
CA THR A 257 29.66 -14.07 47.70
C THR A 257 30.15 -12.89 48.54
N LYS A 258 29.85 -11.65 48.15
CA LYS A 258 30.21 -10.46 48.93
C LYS A 258 29.57 -10.44 50.31
N LYS A 259 28.30 -10.84 50.42
CA LYS A 259 27.60 -10.93 51.70
C LYS A 259 28.25 -11.98 52.60
N ALA A 260 28.57 -13.15 52.06
CA ALA A 260 29.26 -14.21 52.81
C ALA A 260 30.67 -13.78 53.27
N GLU A 261 31.43 -13.09 52.43
CA GLU A 261 32.75 -12.55 52.79
C GLU A 261 32.66 -11.50 53.91
N ALA A 262 31.64 -10.64 53.89
CA ALA A 262 31.43 -9.63 54.93
C ALA A 262 31.08 -10.25 56.29
N GLU A 263 30.19 -11.26 56.32
CA GLU A 263 29.80 -11.97 57.55
C GLU A 263 30.99 -12.73 58.18
N LEU A 264 31.89 -13.27 57.36
CA LEU A 264 33.13 -13.91 57.82
C LEU A 264 34.12 -12.89 58.43
N SER A 265 34.26 -11.70 57.84
CA SER A 265 35.15 -10.65 58.38
C SER A 265 34.62 -10.02 59.68
N SER A 266 33.30 -9.84 59.81
CA SER A 266 32.72 -9.32 61.06
C SER A 266 32.81 -10.30 62.21
N THR A 267 32.87 -11.61 61.91
CA THR A 267 33.04 -12.65 62.92
C THR A 267 34.48 -12.70 63.42
N SER A 268 35.48 -12.53 62.54
CA SER A 268 36.89 -12.49 62.95
C SER A 268 37.25 -11.26 63.80
N ASP A 269 36.60 -10.11 63.55
CA ASP A 269 36.82 -8.88 64.34
C ASP A 269 36.10 -8.90 65.71
N SER A 270 35.23 -9.89 65.94
CA SER A 270 34.51 -10.06 67.22
C SER A 270 35.14 -11.08 68.17
N GLU A 271 36.24 -11.73 67.75
CA GLU A 271 36.98 -12.73 68.53
C GLU A 271 38.35 -12.21 69.07
N GLU A 272 38.68 -10.92 68.88
CA GLU A 272 39.77 -10.21 69.61
C GLU A 272 39.21 -9.36 70.77
#